data_AF-A0A821J5R1-F1
#
_entry.id   AF-A0A821J5R1-F1
#
_cell.length_a   1.000
_cell.length_b   1.000
_cell.length_c   1.000
_cell.angle_alpha   90.00
_cell.angle_beta   90.00
_cell.angle_gamma   90.00
#
_symmetry.space_group_name_H-M   'P 1'
#
loop_
_entity.id
_entity.type
_entity.pdbx_description
1 polymer ?
#
loop_
_entity_poly.entity_id
_entity_poly.type
_entity_poly.pdbx_seq_one_letter_code
_entity_poly.pdbx_strand_id
1 'polypeptide(L)'
;MDAYKRAEIVASHPVATAKYFHLLITNILTTMISGGFLEPTTAYFGTVESQERGSLHLHLLIWLDHDMTPADLKENIQDVHFREKLKAYLEDIYQRRSR
;
A
#
# COMPACT_ATOMS: atom_id res chain seq x y z
N MET A 1 -6.05 -6.94 -21.51
CA MET A 1 -7.42 -6.94 -20.94
C MET A 1 -7.72 -5.54 -20.45
N ASP A 2 -8.72 -4.87 -21.02
CA ASP A 2 -9.08 -3.51 -20.62
C ASP A 2 -9.81 -3.47 -19.25
N ALA A 3 -10.04 -2.26 -18.74
CA ALA A 3 -10.69 -2.05 -17.45
C ALA A 3 -12.14 -2.53 -17.41
N TYR A 4 -12.86 -2.43 -18.53
CA TYR A 4 -14.25 -2.82 -18.63
C TYR A 4 -14.41 -4.34 -18.50
N LYS A 5 -13.58 -5.10 -19.21
CA LYS A 5 -13.58 -6.57 -19.15
C LYS A 5 -13.24 -7.10 -17.76
N ARG A 6 -12.39 -6.40 -17.00
CA ARG A 6 -12.11 -6.74 -15.59
C ARG A 6 -13.33 -6.51 -14.70
N ALA A 7 -14.00 -5.36 -14.85
CA ALA A 7 -15.21 -5.07 -14.09
C ALA A 7 -16.33 -6.08 -14.40
N GLU A 8 -16.50 -6.46 -15.66
CA GLU A 8 -17.47 -7.50 -16.07
C GLU A 8 -17.21 -8.85 -15.38
N ILE A 9 -15.95 -9.29 -15.29
CA ILE A 9 -15.60 -10.54 -14.61
C ILE A 9 -15.90 -10.47 -13.12
N VAL A 10 -15.55 -9.35 -12.47
CA VAL A 10 -15.83 -9.13 -11.05
C VAL A 10 -17.33 -9.18 -10.77
N ALA A 11 -18.13 -8.50 -11.59
CA ALA A 11 -19.58 -8.48 -11.46
C ALA A 11 -20.22 -9.86 -11.75
N SER A 12 -19.66 -10.63 -12.69
CA SER A 12 -20.19 -11.95 -13.06
C SER A 12 -19.83 -13.05 -12.07
N HIS A 13 -18.74 -12.90 -11.29
CA HIS A 13 -18.24 -13.92 -10.36
C HIS A 13 -17.88 -13.34 -8.96
N PRO A 14 -18.81 -12.65 -8.28
CA PRO A 14 -18.49 -11.85 -7.09
C PRO A 14 -17.90 -12.66 -5.94
N VAL A 15 -18.37 -13.90 -5.75
CA VAL A 15 -17.84 -14.80 -4.70
C VAL A 15 -16.40 -15.24 -4.99
N ALA A 16 -16.12 -15.61 -6.24
CA ALA A 16 -14.77 -16.01 -6.64
C ALA A 16 -13.79 -14.83 -6.51
N THR A 17 -14.23 -13.63 -6.92
CA THR A 17 -13.45 -12.40 -6.75
C THR A 17 -13.19 -12.08 -5.28
N ALA A 18 -14.19 -12.19 -4.39
CA ALA A 18 -14.01 -11.95 -2.97
C ALA A 18 -13.02 -12.94 -2.33
N LYS A 19 -13.08 -14.23 -2.70
CA LYS A 19 -12.12 -15.25 -2.24
C LYS A 19 -10.71 -14.96 -2.74
N TYR A 20 -10.57 -14.60 -4.01
CA TYR A 20 -9.28 -14.23 -4.57
C TYR A 20 -8.70 -12.99 -3.88
N PHE A 21 -9.51 -11.96 -3.64
CA PHE A 21 -9.11 -10.78 -2.90
C PHE A 21 -8.60 -11.13 -1.50
N HIS A 22 -9.35 -11.96 -0.76
CA HIS A 22 -8.93 -12.41 0.57
C HIS A 22 -7.60 -13.16 0.54
N LEU A 23 -7.41 -14.09 -0.41
CA LEU A 23 -6.16 -14.82 -0.59
C LEU A 23 -4.99 -13.86 -0.89
N LEU A 24 -5.20 -12.93 -1.82
CA LEU A 24 -4.20 -11.94 -2.22
C LEU A 24 -3.77 -11.07 -1.03
N ILE A 25 -4.73 -10.50 -0.30
CA ILE A 25 -4.46 -9.67 0.87
C ILE A 25 -3.75 -10.48 1.95
N THR A 26 -4.23 -11.69 2.26
CA THR A 26 -3.60 -12.55 3.27
C THR A 26 -2.14 -12.80 2.91
N ASN A 27 -1.85 -13.14 1.65
CA ASN A 27 -0.49 -13.35 1.20
C ASN A 27 0.37 -12.09 1.35
N ILE A 28 -0.14 -10.90 0.98
CA ILE A 28 0.58 -9.63 1.17
C ILE A 28 0.89 -9.39 2.65
N LEU A 29 -0.11 -9.57 3.54
CA LEU A 29 0.07 -9.39 4.98
C LEU A 29 1.09 -10.39 5.56
N THR A 30 1.08 -11.64 5.11
CA THR A 30 1.96 -12.67 5.65
C THR A 30 3.38 -12.61 5.07
N THR A 31 3.54 -12.32 3.78
CA THR A 31 4.85 -12.39 3.13
C THR A 31 5.56 -11.05 3.11
N MET A 32 4.86 -9.96 2.80
CA MET A 32 5.50 -8.66 2.64
C MET A 32 5.58 -7.91 3.97
N ILE A 33 4.53 -7.97 4.77
CA ILE A 33 4.46 -7.22 6.04
C ILE A 33 5.05 -8.06 7.17
N SER A 34 4.39 -9.17 7.52
CA SER A 34 4.85 -10.04 8.61
C SER A 34 6.14 -10.78 8.28
N GLY A 35 6.40 -11.01 6.99
CA GLY A 35 7.64 -11.63 6.49
C GLY A 35 8.82 -10.66 6.36
N GLY A 36 8.65 -9.37 6.69
CA GLY A 36 9.75 -8.42 6.84
C GLY A 36 10.29 -7.81 5.55
N PHE A 37 9.54 -7.86 4.44
CA PHE A 37 9.95 -7.19 3.20
C PHE A 37 9.94 -5.66 3.33
N LEU A 38 9.04 -5.11 4.16
CA LEU A 38 8.84 -3.68 4.34
C LEU A 38 9.58 -3.08 5.56
N GLU A 39 10.65 -3.70 6.05
CA GLU A 39 11.30 -3.43 7.36
C GLU A 39 10.49 -4.02 8.55
N PRO A 40 11.06 -4.08 9.77
CA PRO A 40 10.34 -4.63 10.92
C PRO A 40 9.05 -3.83 11.14
N THR A 41 7.92 -4.50 11.05
CA THR A 41 6.60 -3.89 11.26
C THR A 41 6.16 -4.18 12.69
N THR A 42 5.84 -3.14 13.46
CA THR A 42 5.35 -3.30 14.83
C THR A 42 3.86 -3.65 14.89
N ALA A 43 3.08 -3.09 13.97
CA ALA A 43 1.64 -3.34 13.87
C ALA A 43 1.09 -2.99 12.48
N TYR A 44 -0.08 -3.53 12.15
CA TYR A 44 -0.88 -3.06 11.02
C TYR A 44 -2.37 -3.09 11.37
N PHE A 45 -3.13 -2.23 10.71
CA PHE A 45 -4.59 -2.16 10.82
C PHE A 45 -5.16 -1.94 9.41
N GLY A 46 -6.23 -2.64 9.06
CA GLY A 46 -6.86 -2.45 7.75
C GLY A 46 -8.37 -2.67 7.73
N THR A 47 -9.03 -1.95 6.84
CA THR A 47 -10.48 -1.99 6.62
C THR A 47 -10.78 -2.36 5.17
N VAL A 48 -11.70 -3.32 4.98
CA VAL A 48 -12.18 -3.72 3.66
C VAL A 48 -13.48 -3.02 3.36
N GLU A 49 -13.55 -2.37 2.20
CA GLU A 49 -14.70 -1.61 1.74
C GLU A 49 -15.12 -2.06 0.35
N SER A 50 -16.43 -2.06 0.08
CA SER A 50 -16.94 -2.23 -1.27
C SER A 50 -17.01 -0.85 -1.93
N GLN A 51 -16.20 -0.62 -2.96
CA GLN A 51 -16.29 0.62 -3.72
C GLN A 51 -17.61 0.65 -4.52
N GLU A 52 -18.07 1.85 -4.87
CA GLU A 52 -19.20 2.05 -5.81
C GLU A 52 -18.94 1.51 -7.23
N ARG A 53 -17.78 0.88 -7.46
CA ARG A 53 -17.34 0.26 -8.71
C ARG A 53 -17.43 -1.27 -8.69
N GLY A 54 -18.06 -1.85 -7.66
CA GLY A 54 -18.36 -3.29 -7.57
C GLY A 54 -17.20 -4.19 -7.17
N SER A 55 -16.06 -3.61 -6.75
CA SER A 55 -14.87 -4.35 -6.28
C SER A 55 -14.54 -4.02 -4.82
N LEU A 56 -13.96 -5.00 -4.12
CA LEU A 56 -13.42 -4.81 -2.78
C LEU A 56 -12.10 -4.01 -2.83
N HIS A 57 -11.91 -3.15 -1.84
CA HIS A 57 -10.72 -2.35 -1.63
C HIS A 57 -10.29 -2.48 -0.17
N LEU A 58 -8.97 -2.52 0.08
CA LEU A 58 -8.38 -2.51 1.41
C LEU A 58 -7.68 -1.17 1.65
N HIS A 59 -8.10 -0.44 2.67
CA HIS A 59 -7.28 0.60 3.28
C HIS A 59 -6.41 -0.05 4.35
N LEU A 60 -5.09 0.14 4.29
CA LEU A 60 -4.14 -0.46 5.21
C LEU A 60 -3.20 0.60 5.80
N LEU A 61 -3.09 0.60 7.11
CA LEU A 61 -2.16 1.40 7.90
C LEU A 61 -1.12 0.46 8.52
N ILE A 62 0.16 0.77 8.33
CA ILE A 62 1.29 -0.04 8.78
C ILE A 62 2.18 0.84 9.64
N TRP A 63 2.53 0.36 10.84
CA TRP A 63 3.51 0.98 11.71
C TRP A 63 4.86 0.30 11.53
N LEU A 64 5.81 1.06 10.99
CA LEU A 64 7.19 0.62 10.84
C LEU A 64 7.92 0.83 12.17
N ASP A 65 8.77 -0.14 12.53
CA ASP A 65 9.70 -0.03 13.65
C ASP A 65 10.89 0.83 13.20
N HIS A 66 10.76 2.14 13.39
CA HIS A 66 11.80 3.08 13.00
C HIS A 66 11.94 4.17 14.07
N ASP A 67 13.18 4.50 14.42
CA ASP A 67 13.49 5.41 15.54
C ASP A 67 13.33 6.90 15.20
N MET A 68 13.32 7.27 13.92
CA MET A 68 13.11 8.66 13.47
C MET A 68 11.75 9.20 13.86
N THR A 69 11.78 10.15 14.80
CA THR A 69 10.63 10.92 15.24
C THR A 69 10.33 12.09 14.29
N PRO A 70 9.17 12.76 14.40
CA PRO A 70 8.90 13.99 13.64
C PRO A 70 9.91 15.12 13.91
N ALA A 71 10.53 15.14 15.09
CA ALA A 71 11.57 16.11 15.42
C ALA A 71 12.85 15.81 14.64
N ASP A 72 13.27 14.54 14.62
CA ASP A 72 14.45 14.08 13.86
C ASP A 72 14.26 14.34 12.37
N LEU A 73 13.06 14.10 11.83
CA LEU A 73 12.75 14.42 10.43
C LEU A 73 12.90 15.93 10.14
N LYS A 74 12.42 16.79 11.06
CA LYS A 74 12.53 18.24 10.90
C LYS A 74 13.98 18.71 10.89
N GLU A 75 14.82 18.08 11.70
CA GLU A 75 16.27 18.32 11.74
C GLU A 75 16.96 17.81 10.47
N ASN A 76 16.69 16.55 10.09
CA ASN A 76 17.26 15.92 8.89
C ASN A 76 16.90 16.67 7.59
N ILE A 77 15.71 17.28 7.50
CA ILE A 77 15.32 18.11 6.35
C ILE A 77 16.18 19.38 6.18
N GLN A 78 16.88 19.83 7.23
CA GLN A 78 17.83 20.94 7.11
C GLN A 78 19.07 20.55 6.31
N ASP A 79 19.45 19.27 6.31
CA ASP A 79 20.53 18.75 5.48
C ASP A 79 20.09 18.69 4.01
N VAL A 80 20.89 19.35 3.14
CA VAL A 80 20.57 19.48 1.72
C VAL A 80 20.55 18.12 1.03
N HIS A 81 21.47 17.22 1.38
CA HIS A 81 21.59 15.92 0.74
C HIS A 81 20.43 15.00 1.09
N PHE A 82 20.05 14.95 2.37
CA PHE A 82 18.85 14.25 2.83
C PHE A 82 17.60 14.78 2.14
N ARG A 83 17.45 16.11 2.09
CA ARG A 83 16.28 16.75 1.46
C ARG A 83 16.16 16.42 -0.03
N GLU A 84 17.25 16.45 -0.79
CA GLU A 84 17.20 16.11 -2.21
C GLU A 84 16.91 14.61 -2.43
N LYS A 85 17.45 13.73 -1.59
CA LYS A 85 17.09 12.30 -1.61
C LYS A 85 15.60 12.07 -1.31
N LEU A 86 15.06 12.76 -0.30
CA LEU A 86 13.64 12.65 0.06
C LEU A 86 12.75 13.13 -1.09
N LYS A 87 13.09 14.25 -1.74
CA LYS A 87 12.37 14.73 -2.93
C LYS A 87 12.38 13.70 -4.06
N ALA A 88 13.56 13.16 -4.41
CA ALA A 88 13.67 12.17 -5.46
C ALA A 88 12.83 10.90 -5.17
N TYR A 89 12.81 10.46 -3.92
CA TYR A 89 11.96 9.36 -3.47
C TYR A 89 10.46 9.68 -3.63
N LEU A 90 10.02 10.86 -3.19
CA LEU A 90 8.62 11.28 -3.32
C LEU A 90 8.19 11.45 -4.79
N GLU A 91 9.08 11.94 -5.65
CA GLU A 91 8.85 12.06 -7.09
C GLU A 91 8.71 10.69 -7.77
N ASP A 92 9.54 9.70 -7.40
CA ASP A 92 9.40 8.32 -7.90
C ASP A 92 8.04 7.71 -7.50
N ILE A 93 7.59 7.92 -6.26
CA ILE A 93 6.25 7.48 -5.82
C ILE A 93 5.16 8.14 -6.67
N TYR A 94 5.26 9.45 -6.91
CA TYR A 94 4.24 10.19 -7.64
C TYR A 94 4.18 9.81 -9.13
N GLN A 95 5.34 9.63 -9.78
CA GLN A 95 5.40 9.24 -11.19
C GLN A 95 4.92 7.80 -11.43
N ARG A 96 5.08 6.90 -10.46
CA ARG A 96 4.50 5.55 -10.52
C ARG A 96 2.97 5.52 -10.46
N ARG A 97 2.32 6.59 -9.97
CA ARG A 97 0.85 6.72 -9.95
C ARG A 97 0.24 7.25 -11.25
N SER A 98 1.03 7.83 -12.14
CA SER A 98 0.57 8.45 -13.40
C SER A 98 0.78 7.57 -14.64
N ARG A 99 1.17 6.30 -14.45
CA ARG A 99 1.22 5.24 -15.47
C ARG A 99 0.24 4.13 -15.12
#